data_AF-A0A699WST8-F1
#
_entry.id   AF-A0A699WST8-F1
#
_cell.length_a   1.000
_cell.length_b   1.000
_cell.length_c   1.000
_cell.angle_alpha   90.00
_cell.angle_beta   90.00
_cell.angle_gamma   90.00
#
_symmetry.space_group_name_H-M   'P 1'
#
loop_
_entity.id
_entity.type
_entity.pdbx_description
1 polymer ?
#
loop_
_entity_poly.entity_id
_entity_poly.type
_entity_poly.pdbx_seq_one_letter_code
_entity_poly.pdbx_strand_id
1 'polypeptide(L)' 'MVQKSRIQCYNCKEFGHIARECQKPKRAKDAAYYREKMLFEQINQNDDDVDLAKERELLASLIEKLKCE' A
#
# COMPACT_ATOMS: atom_id res chain seq x y z
N MET A 1 -10.11 -5.36 -1.17
CA MET A 1 -10.21 -4.26 -0.19
C MET A 1 -8.80 -3.96 0.28
N VAL A 2 -8.21 -2.82 -0.08
CA VAL A 2 -6.84 -2.46 0.36
C VAL A 2 -6.88 -2.27 1.88
N GLN A 3 -6.02 -2.96 2.63
CA GLN A 3 -5.92 -2.80 4.07
C GLN A 3 -5.37 -1.41 4.40
N LYS A 4 -6.26 -0.42 4.52
CA LYS A 4 -5.89 0.98 4.80
C LYS A 4 -5.07 1.14 6.09
N SER A 5 -5.14 0.18 7.02
CA SER A 5 -4.39 0.14 8.27
C SER A 5 -2.87 0.10 8.10
N ARG A 6 -2.33 -0.38 6.96
CA ARG A 6 -0.88 -0.41 6.70
C ARG A 6 -0.37 0.83 5.96
N ILE A 7 -1.27 1.67 5.44
CA ILE A 7 -0.90 2.88 4.71
C ILE A 7 -0.51 3.97 5.69
N GLN A 8 0.73 4.45 5.61
CA GLN A 8 1.17 5.63 6.34
C GLN A 8 0.81 6.91 5.56
N CYS A 9 0.23 7.89 6.24
CA CYS A 9 -0.05 9.19 5.67
C CYS A 9 1.24 10.00 5.54
N TYR A 10 1.61 10.37 4.32
CA TYR A 10 2.80 11.18 4.09
C TYR A 10 2.75 12.58 4.76
N ASN A 11 1.54 13.14 4.96
CA ASN A 11 1.35 14.46 5.56
C ASN A 11 1.57 14.47 7.09
N CYS A 12 0.98 13.51 7.82
CA CYS A 12 1.03 13.47 9.28
C CYS A 12 1.84 12.32 9.87
N LYS A 13 2.34 11.39 9.04
CA LYS A 13 3.09 10.18 9.40
C LYS A 13 2.31 9.14 10.22
N GLU A 14 0.97 9.26 10.31
CA GLU A 14 0.09 8.28 10.96
C GLU A 14 -0.44 7.24 9.98
N PHE A 15 -0.74 6.04 10.46
CA PHE A 15 -1.32 4.97 9.65
C PHE A 15 -2.83 5.09 9.50
N GLY A 16 -3.43 4.35 8.55
CA GLY A 16 -4.88 4.22 8.42
C GLY A 16 -5.51 5.08 7.33
N HIS A 17 -4.77 6.05 6.77
CA HIS A 17 -5.27 6.95 5.74
C HIS A 17 -4.16 7.46 4.82
N ILE A 18 -4.55 7.86 3.62
CA ILE A 18 -3.66 8.49 2.64
C ILE A 18 -3.64 10.01 2.81
N ALA A 19 -2.57 10.65 2.35
CA ALA A 19 -2.37 12.09 2.53
C ALA A 19 -3.52 12.98 2.01
N ARG A 20 -4.26 12.52 0.97
CA ARG A 20 -5.45 13.24 0.46
C ARG A 20 -6.65 13.20 1.41
N GLU A 21 -6.72 12.21 2.31
CA GLU A 21 -7.76 12.02 3.33
C GLU A 21 -7.35 12.62 4.68
N CYS A 22 -6.13 13.16 4.80
CA CYS A 22 -5.61 13.71 6.05
C CYS A 22 -6.31 15.02 6.42
N GLN A 23 -6.87 15.07 7.62
CA GLN A 23 -7.51 16.27 8.16
C GLN A 23 -6.52 17.28 8.75
N LYS A 24 -5.26 16.87 9.01
CA LYS A 24 -4.23 17.79 9.50
C LYS A 24 -3.82 18.78 8.40
N PRO A 25 -3.40 20.01 8.76
CA PRO A 25 -2.94 20.99 7.79
C PRO A 25 -1.87 20.41 6.86
N LYS A 26 -1.86 20.87 5.60
CA LYS A 26 -0.86 20.43 4.63
C LYS A 26 0.52 20.91 5.06
N ARG A 27 1.50 20.02 5.06
CA ARG A 27 2.91 20.38 5.25
C ARG A 27 3.37 21.37 4.17
N ALA A 28 4.31 22.24 4.54
CA ALA A 28 5.01 23.11 3.60
C ALA A 28 5.77 22.25 2.57
N LYS A 29 5.75 22.68 1.30
CA LYS A 29 6.44 21.99 0.20
C LYS A 29 7.88 22.48 0.06
N ASP A 30 8.68 22.29 1.09
CA ASP A 30 10.09 22.64 1.09
C ASP A 30 10.95 21.53 0.42
N ALA A 31 12.27 21.74 0.38
CA ALA A 31 13.19 20.76 -0.20
C ALA A 31 13.21 19.42 0.58
N ALA A 32 12.90 19.43 1.87
CA ALA A 32 12.81 18.22 2.68
C ALA A 32 11.57 17.41 2.29
N TYR A 33 10.43 18.07 2.08
CA TYR A 33 9.20 17.47 1.56
C TYR A 33 9.47 16.72 0.25
N TYR A 34 10.07 17.35 -0.75
CA TYR A 34 10.27 16.66 -2.03
C TYR A 34 11.22 15.46 -1.92
N ARG A 35 12.27 15.55 -1.10
CA ARG A 35 13.19 14.42 -0.83
C ARG A 35 12.49 13.26 -0.14
N GLU A 36 11.76 13.53 0.94
CA GLU A 36 11.01 12.49 1.66
C GLU A 36 9.91 11.88 0.79
N LYS A 37 9.23 12.68 -0.06
CA LYS A 37 8.17 12.19 -0.93
C LYS A 37 8.71 11.19 -1.95
N MET A 38 9.86 11.49 -2.56
CA MET A 38 10.51 10.56 -3.49
C MET A 38 10.84 9.22 -2.82
N LEU A 39 11.40 9.26 -1.60
CA LEU A 39 11.69 8.04 -0.84
C LEU A 39 10.42 7.27 -0.47
N PHE A 40 9.38 7.99 -0.05
CA PHE A 40 8.10 7.40 0.34
C PHE A 40 7.41 6.69 -0.84
N GLU A 41 7.46 7.28 -2.03
CA GLU A 41 6.89 6.70 -3.26
C GLU A 41 7.60 5.40 -3.67
N GLN A 42 8.93 5.33 -3.48
CA GLN A 42 9.70 4.10 -3.72
C GLN A 42 9.33 2.99 -2.74
N ILE A 43 9.06 3.30 -1.48
CA ILE A 43 8.74 2.29 -0.45
C ILE A 43 7.34 1.72 -0.66
N ASN A 44 6.31 2.56 -0.86
CA ASN A 44 4.93 2.08 -1.02
C ASN A 44 4.68 1.36 -2.36
N GLN A 45 5.58 1.48 -3.35
CA GLN A 45 5.50 0.67 -4.58
C GLN A 45 5.86 -0.81 -4.36
N ASN A 46 6.36 -1.18 -3.17
CA ASN A 46 6.83 -2.54 -2.89
C ASN A 46 5.86 -3.41 -2.05
N ASP A 47 4.75 -2.88 -1.52
CA ASP A 47 3.97 -3.58 -0.48
C ASP A 47 2.57 -4.09 -0.89
N ASP A 48 2.05 -3.84 -2.10
CA ASP A 48 0.59 -4.01 -2.32
C ASP A 48 0.12 -4.91 -3.49
N ASP A 49 0.96 -5.71 -4.17
CA ASP A 49 0.41 -6.64 -5.20
C ASP A 49 1.06 -8.02 -5.34
N VAL A 50 2.26 -8.27 -4.79
CA VAL A 50 2.96 -9.53 -5.10
C VAL A 50 2.50 -10.74 -4.29
N ASP A 51 1.87 -10.54 -3.13
CA ASP A 51 1.58 -11.62 -2.18
C ASP A 51 0.18 -12.21 -2.39
N LEU A 52 -0.85 -11.35 -2.44
CA LEU A 52 -2.24 -11.80 -2.61
C LEU A 52 -2.52 -12.37 -4.00
N ALA A 53 -1.83 -11.89 -5.04
CA ALA A 53 -1.95 -12.44 -6.39
C ALA A 53 -1.42 -13.88 -6.48
N LYS A 54 -0.29 -14.16 -5.82
CA LYS A 54 0.30 -15.51 -5.75
C LYS A 54 -0.55 -16.46 -4.92
N GLU A 55 -1.11 -16.01 -3.80
CA GLU A 55 -2.05 -16.80 -3.01
C GLU A 55 -3.30 -17.17 -3.81
N ARG A 56 -3.85 -16.21 -4.59
CA ARG A 56 -5.00 -16.46 -5.48
C ARG A 56 -4.67 -17.44 -6.61
N GLU A 57 -3.47 -17.36 -7.18
CA GLU A 57 -2.99 -18.28 -8.21
C GLU A 57 -2.81 -19.71 -7.67
N LEU A 58 -2.19 -19.85 -6.49
CA LEU A 58 -2.04 -21.12 -5.79
C LEU A 58 -3.39 -21.76 -5.45
N LEU A 59 -4.34 -20.96 -4.94
CA LEU A 59 -5.70 -21.42 -4.66
C LEU A 59 -6.43 -21.89 -5.92
N ALA A 60 -6.28 -21.18 -7.04
CA ALA A 60 -6.89 -21.59 -8.31
C ALA A 60 -6.36 -22.96 -8.77
N SER A 61 -5.05 -23.19 -8.68
CA SER A 61 -4.43 -24.47 -9.03
C SER A 61 -4.93 -25.63 -8.13
N LEU A 62 -5.08 -25.37 -6.82
CA LEU A 62 -5.57 -26.37 -5.88
C LEU A 62 -7.05 -26.72 -6.13
N ILE A 63 -7.88 -25.72 -6.44
CA ILE A 63 -9.30 -25.92 -6.77
C ILE A 63 -9.45 -26.76 -8.04
N GLU A 64 -8.60 -26.56 -9.06
CA GLU A 64 -8.65 -27.40 -10.27
C GLU A 64 -8.29 -28.85 -9.98
N LYS A 65 -7.28 -29.10 -9.13
CA LYS A 65 -6.91 -30.48 -8.73
C LYS A 65 -8.04 -31.19 -8.00
N LEU A 66 -8.69 -30.50 -7.07
CA LEU A 66 -9.79 -31.06 -6.28
C LEU A 66 -11.09 -31.24 -7.08
N LYS A 67 -11.22 -30.63 -8.26
CA LYS A 67 -12.37 -30.83 -9.17
C LYS A 67 -12.18 -32.00 -10.14
N CYS A 68 -10.96 -32.53 -10.25
CA CYS A 68 -10.61 -33.65 -11.13
C CYS A 68 -10.53 -35.01 -10.41
N GLU A 69 -10.80 -35.05 -9.10
CA GLU A 69 -11.12 -36.25 -8.31
C GLU A 69 -12.64 -36.37 -8.12
#